data_AF-A0A3R9YK36-F1
#
_entry.id   AF-A0A3R9YK36-F1
#
_cell.length_a   1.000
_cell.length_b   1.000
_cell.length_c   1.000
_cell.angle_alpha   90.00
_cell.angle_beta   90.00
_cell.angle_gamma   90.00
#
_symmetry.space_group_name_H-M   'P 1'
#
loop_
_entity.id
_entity.type
_entity.pdbx_description
1 polymer ?
#
loop_
_entity_poly.entity_id
_entity_poly.type
_entity_poly.pdbx_seq_one_letter_code
_entity_poly.pdbx_strand_id
1 'polypeptide(L)'
;MMIEKIMLGSYTRRTSQGIYQALLDTTQKKVTDVTLILPENNPTYLATSHQHCLYTVTKDGENGGIAAYQFQKEGYHFINKVTTKGAPPCYVSVDNKRQVVFSANYHTGDIKVYQILENGGIVLRDTVEHTGNGPHPNQSSSHAHYIDLTPDGNIIVCDLGTDKIYLYDLTADLTFKQLSVTSVTPGSGPRHILCHPTLPFFYVIGELNNSVTCLAYDKEQATLTVKEQYANLSDAAEDASGGAIRMSQDGKFLYTSTRGADVITVFSIQPDGTLSLIQRLSSEGKTPRDFNLTHEDLFLLVGHQDSDNLTLFERNSQTGKLTLCQTDIEAPECVCVLPS
;
A
#
# COMPACT_ATOMS: atom_id res chain seq x y z
N MET A 1 -29.46 -4.04 -3.02
CA MET A 1 -28.19 -4.25 -3.73
C MET A 1 -27.12 -3.55 -2.93
N MET A 2 -26.13 -4.29 -2.43
CA MET A 2 -24.96 -3.68 -1.80
C MET A 2 -23.93 -3.47 -2.89
N ILE A 3 -23.82 -2.22 -3.35
CA ILE A 3 -22.81 -1.81 -4.32
C ILE A 3 -21.70 -1.13 -3.53
N GLU A 4 -20.51 -1.72 -3.57
CA GLU A 4 -19.30 -1.11 -3.04
C GLU A 4 -18.58 -0.35 -4.16
N LYS A 5 -18.09 0.86 -3.84
CA LYS A 5 -17.26 1.65 -4.73
C LYS A 5 -15.80 1.39 -4.40
N ILE A 6 -14.98 1.27 -5.43
CA ILE A 6 -13.54 1.02 -5.27
C ILE A 6 -12.81 1.98 -6.20
N MET A 7 -11.96 2.84 -5.64
CA MET A 7 -11.10 3.72 -6.41
C MET A 7 -9.83 2.98 -6.85
N LEU A 8 -9.38 3.30 -8.06
CA LEU A 8 -8.25 2.66 -8.71
C LEU A 8 -7.23 3.73 -9.09
N GLY A 9 -6.06 3.67 -8.46
CA GLY A 9 -4.91 4.47 -8.85
C GLY A 9 -4.11 3.74 -9.94
N SER A 10 -3.48 4.50 -10.83
CA SER A 10 -2.81 3.95 -12.00
C SER A 10 -1.49 4.66 -12.31
N TYR A 11 -0.65 4.03 -13.13
CA TYR A 11 0.25 4.82 -13.98
C TYR A 11 -0.55 5.50 -15.09
N THR A 12 0.02 6.51 -15.74
CA THR A 12 -0.55 7.12 -16.95
C THR A 12 0.52 7.18 -18.04
N ARG A 13 1.15 6.03 -18.32
CA ARG A 13 2.27 5.92 -19.26
C ARG A 13 1.84 5.39 -20.63
N ARG A 14 0.70 4.70 -20.69
CA ARG A 14 0.15 4.10 -21.91
C ARG A 14 -1.26 4.63 -22.18
N THR A 15 -2.27 4.05 -21.55
CA THR A 15 -3.69 4.24 -21.90
C THR A 15 -4.49 4.88 -20.77
N SER A 16 -4.03 4.79 -19.53
CA SER A 16 -4.75 5.39 -18.41
C SER A 16 -4.69 6.91 -18.45
N GLN A 17 -5.78 7.55 -17.99
CA GLN A 17 -5.94 9.00 -17.92
C GLN A 17 -5.97 9.54 -16.47
N GLY A 18 -5.87 8.67 -15.46
CA GLY A 18 -5.92 9.09 -14.05
C GLY A 18 -6.56 8.07 -13.14
N ILE A 19 -7.45 8.53 -12.26
CA ILE A 19 -8.10 7.72 -11.23
C ILE A 19 -9.45 7.22 -11.73
N TYR A 20 -9.67 5.92 -11.61
CA TYR A 20 -10.91 5.26 -11.98
C TYR A 20 -11.69 4.84 -10.75
N GLN A 21 -12.98 4.57 -10.93
CA GLN A 21 -13.84 3.92 -9.95
C GLN A 21 -14.44 2.66 -10.57
N ALA A 22 -14.46 1.57 -9.81
CA ALA A 22 -15.18 0.35 -10.13
C ALA A 22 -16.35 0.16 -9.14
N LEU A 23 -17.42 -0.50 -9.60
CA LEU A 23 -18.58 -0.86 -8.79
C LEU A 23 -18.62 -2.38 -8.58
N LEU A 24 -18.51 -2.81 -7.33
CA LEU A 24 -18.67 -4.21 -6.95
C LEU A 24 -20.10 -4.47 -6.47
N ASP A 25 -20.86 -5.28 -7.21
CA ASP A 25 -22.10 -5.88 -6.73
C ASP A 25 -21.77 -7.15 -5.94
N THR A 26 -21.82 -7.05 -4.62
CA THR A 26 -21.49 -8.16 -3.71
C THR A 26 -22.54 -9.28 -3.74
N THR A 27 -23.76 -8.99 -4.21
CA THR A 27 -24.82 -9.99 -4.36
C THR A 27 -24.59 -10.81 -5.63
N GLN A 28 -24.23 -10.15 -6.74
CA GLN A 28 -23.94 -10.79 -8.02
C GLN A 28 -22.50 -11.31 -8.13
N LYS A 29 -21.62 -10.94 -7.19
CA LYS A 29 -20.19 -11.25 -7.20
C LYS A 29 -19.52 -10.74 -8.47
N LYS A 30 -19.82 -9.50 -8.84
CA LYS A 30 -19.42 -8.93 -10.12
C LYS A 30 -18.95 -7.49 -9.98
N VAL A 31 -17.82 -7.19 -10.61
CA VAL A 31 -17.35 -5.82 -10.84
C VAL A 31 -17.86 -5.32 -12.19
N THR A 32 -18.36 -4.08 -12.17
CA THR A 32 -18.93 -3.36 -13.32
C THR A 32 -18.50 -1.90 -13.30
N ASP A 33 -18.78 -1.18 -14.38
CA ASP A 33 -18.69 0.28 -14.47
C ASP A 33 -17.33 0.87 -14.06
N VAL A 34 -16.24 0.27 -14.55
CA VAL A 34 -14.90 0.87 -14.43
C VAL A 34 -14.88 2.16 -15.25
N THR A 35 -14.89 3.30 -14.56
CA THR A 35 -15.07 4.62 -15.17
C THR A 35 -14.05 5.61 -14.64
N LEU A 36 -13.51 6.46 -15.52
CA LEU A 36 -12.60 7.54 -15.13
C LEU A 36 -13.38 8.55 -14.29
N ILE A 37 -12.94 8.81 -13.06
CA ILE A 37 -13.58 9.77 -12.14
C ILE A 37 -12.76 11.03 -11.93
N LEU A 38 -11.45 10.98 -12.20
CA LEU A 38 -10.57 12.13 -12.02
C LEU A 38 -9.34 12.02 -12.94
N PRO A 39 -9.21 12.87 -13.96
CA PRO A 39 -7.96 13.00 -14.72
C PRO A 39 -6.81 13.48 -13.82
N GLU A 40 -5.71 12.73 -13.78
CA GLU A 40 -4.52 13.03 -12.97
C GLU A 40 -3.31 12.30 -13.55
N ASN A 41 -2.11 12.85 -13.39
CA ASN A 41 -0.88 12.30 -13.94
C ASN A 41 -0.18 11.37 -12.95
N ASN A 42 -0.08 10.09 -13.29
CA ASN A 42 0.51 9.03 -12.48
C ASN A 42 0.01 8.99 -11.01
N PRO A 43 -1.31 8.90 -10.76
CA PRO A 43 -1.87 8.72 -9.41
C PRO A 43 -1.65 7.30 -8.89
N THR A 44 -0.39 6.92 -8.68
CA THR A 44 0.00 5.53 -8.41
C THR A 44 -0.35 5.04 -7.01
N TYR A 45 -0.74 5.94 -6.10
CA TYR A 45 -1.25 5.57 -4.78
C TYR A 45 -2.22 6.65 -4.28
N LEU A 46 -3.25 6.21 -3.55
CA LEU A 46 -4.39 7.03 -3.15
C LEU A 46 -4.61 6.91 -1.63
N ALA A 47 -5.06 7.99 -1.00
CA ALA A 47 -5.55 7.97 0.38
C ALA A 47 -6.72 8.96 0.55
N THR A 48 -7.67 8.63 1.41
CA THR A 48 -8.81 9.50 1.73
C THR A 48 -8.83 9.92 3.19
N SER A 49 -9.38 11.11 3.45
CA SER A 49 -9.68 11.57 4.82
C SER A 49 -11.14 11.31 5.19
N HIS A 50 -11.46 11.40 6.49
CA HIS A 50 -12.83 11.37 6.99
C HIS A 50 -13.69 12.54 6.48
N GLN A 51 -13.07 13.62 5.99
CA GLN A 51 -13.75 14.78 5.39
C GLN A 51 -13.98 14.61 3.88
N HIS A 52 -13.83 13.39 3.35
CA HIS A 52 -13.94 13.08 1.93
C HIS A 52 -12.95 13.87 1.04
N CYS A 53 -11.78 14.22 1.58
CA CYS A 53 -10.66 14.65 0.75
C CYS A 53 -9.96 13.43 0.17
N LEU A 54 -9.48 13.54 -1.07
CA LEU A 54 -8.59 12.58 -1.73
C LEU A 54 -7.20 13.20 -1.85
N TYR A 55 -6.21 12.47 -1.35
CA TYR A 55 -4.80 12.76 -1.54
C TYR A 55 -4.19 11.70 -2.44
N THR A 56 -3.49 12.14 -3.47
CA THR A 56 -2.93 11.23 -4.47
C THR A 56 -1.52 11.64 -4.85
N VAL A 57 -0.70 10.63 -5.14
CA VAL A 57 0.57 10.84 -5.85
C VAL A 57 0.29 11.62 -7.14
N THR A 58 1.12 12.61 -7.47
CA THR A 58 0.98 13.36 -8.73
C THR A 58 2.35 13.62 -9.35
N LYS A 59 2.37 13.62 -10.68
CA LYS A 59 3.50 14.09 -11.50
C LYS A 59 3.10 15.35 -12.27
N ASP A 60 3.83 16.44 -12.05
CA ASP A 60 3.62 17.73 -12.69
C ASP A 60 4.85 18.14 -13.51
N GLY A 61 4.88 17.73 -14.78
CA GLY A 61 6.07 17.85 -15.62
C GLY A 61 7.25 17.08 -15.03
N GLU A 62 8.32 17.81 -14.68
CA GLU A 62 9.53 17.26 -14.04
C GLU A 62 9.46 17.24 -12.51
N ASN A 63 8.32 17.67 -11.93
CA ASN A 63 8.10 17.69 -10.50
C ASN A 63 7.22 16.51 -10.08
N GLY A 64 7.43 16.03 -8.86
CA GLY A 64 6.64 14.99 -8.22
C GLY A 64 6.18 15.42 -6.84
N GLY A 65 5.02 14.93 -6.39
CA GLY A 65 4.49 15.28 -5.07
C GLY A 65 3.11 14.71 -4.80
N ILE A 66 2.34 15.43 -3.99
CA ILE A 66 0.96 15.07 -3.61
C ILE A 66 -0.01 16.13 -4.11
N ALA A 67 -1.11 15.70 -4.72
CA ALA A 67 -2.27 16.53 -5.05
C ALA A 67 -3.41 16.27 -4.06
N ALA A 68 -4.15 17.32 -3.73
CA ALA A 68 -5.30 17.30 -2.84
C ALA A 68 -6.57 17.68 -3.60
N TYR A 69 -7.61 16.88 -3.39
CA TYR A 69 -8.93 17.05 -4.00
C TYR A 69 -10.02 16.95 -2.93
N GLN A 70 -11.09 17.73 -3.06
CA GLN A 70 -12.27 17.62 -2.20
C GLN A 70 -13.40 16.93 -2.96
N PHE A 71 -14.02 15.91 -2.39
CA PHE A 71 -15.28 15.41 -2.93
C PHE A 71 -16.40 16.43 -2.69
N GLN A 72 -17.08 16.82 -3.75
CA GLN A 72 -18.29 17.65 -3.75
C GLN A 72 -19.41 16.89 -4.49
N LYS A 73 -20.59 17.51 -4.64
CA LYS A 73 -21.83 16.84 -5.11
C LYS A 73 -21.67 15.92 -6.33
N GLU A 74 -20.82 16.27 -7.28
CA GLU A 74 -20.68 15.54 -8.55
C GLU A 74 -19.28 14.93 -8.79
N GLY A 75 -18.34 15.07 -7.85
CA GLY A 75 -17.00 14.51 -8.03
C GLY A 75 -15.91 15.20 -7.22
N TYR A 76 -14.66 14.85 -7.54
CA TYR A 76 -13.48 15.41 -6.91
C TYR A 76 -13.06 16.73 -7.57
N HIS A 77 -12.91 17.77 -6.76
CA HIS A 77 -12.46 19.08 -7.19
C HIS A 77 -11.05 19.37 -6.67
N PHE A 78 -10.17 19.79 -7.56
CA PHE A 78 -8.80 20.16 -7.23
C PHE A 78 -8.75 21.28 -6.18
N ILE A 79 -7.91 21.12 -5.16
CA ILE A 79 -7.62 22.15 -4.16
C ILE A 79 -6.23 22.74 -4.43
N ASN A 80 -5.18 21.93 -4.26
CA ASN A 80 -3.80 22.29 -4.53
C ASN A 80 -2.91 21.06 -4.77
N LYS A 81 -1.66 21.31 -5.17
CA LYS A 81 -0.59 20.31 -5.22
C LYS A 81 0.66 20.87 -4.56
N VAL A 82 1.41 20.01 -3.88
CA VAL A 82 2.72 20.33 -3.30
C VAL A 82 3.74 19.41 -3.95
N THR A 83 4.57 19.98 -4.83
CA THR A 83 5.50 19.23 -5.66
C THR A 83 6.92 19.78 -5.56
N THR A 84 7.90 18.90 -5.69
CA THR A 84 9.33 19.24 -5.78
C THR A 84 9.92 18.65 -7.06
N LYS A 85 11.00 19.23 -7.58
CA LYS A 85 11.72 18.69 -8.74
C LYS A 85 12.17 17.26 -8.46
N GLY A 86 11.91 16.34 -9.40
CA GLY A 86 12.27 14.93 -9.29
C GLY A 86 11.07 14.01 -9.36
N ALA A 87 11.32 12.73 -9.06
CA ALA A 87 10.31 11.70 -9.18
C ALA A 87 9.21 11.83 -8.12
N PRO A 88 7.95 11.46 -8.45
CA PRO A 88 6.86 11.46 -7.49
C PRO A 88 7.04 10.42 -6.38
N PRO A 89 6.43 10.63 -5.21
CA PRO A 89 6.40 9.62 -4.15
C PRO A 89 5.68 8.35 -4.61
N CYS A 90 5.88 7.24 -3.92
CA CYS A 90 5.27 5.95 -4.25
C CYS A 90 4.15 5.52 -3.29
N TYR A 91 3.99 6.22 -2.16
CA TYR A 91 2.97 5.92 -1.15
C TYR A 91 2.45 7.22 -0.52
N VAL A 92 1.18 7.23 -0.16
CA VAL A 92 0.51 8.32 0.56
C VAL A 92 -0.45 7.75 1.60
N SER A 93 -0.51 8.36 2.78
CA SER A 93 -1.44 8.00 3.87
C SER A 93 -1.91 9.23 4.64
N VAL A 94 -2.95 9.07 5.46
CA VAL A 94 -3.60 10.17 6.18
C VAL A 94 -3.68 9.84 7.68
N ASP A 95 -3.24 10.78 8.51
CA ASP A 95 -3.57 10.81 9.93
C ASP A 95 -4.71 11.79 10.16
N ASN A 96 -5.93 11.25 10.26
CA ASN A 96 -7.14 12.05 10.51
C ASN A 96 -7.12 12.75 11.88
N LYS A 97 -6.42 12.20 12.87
CA LYS A 97 -6.37 12.77 14.23
C LYS A 97 -5.46 13.98 14.28
N ARG A 98 -4.29 13.89 13.66
CA ARG A 98 -3.33 15.00 13.58
C ARG A 98 -3.59 15.94 12.40
N GLN A 99 -4.52 15.59 11.51
CA GLN A 99 -4.84 16.35 10.29
C GLN A 99 -3.58 16.53 9.43
N VAL A 100 -2.91 15.42 9.12
CA VAL A 100 -1.72 15.41 8.25
C VAL A 100 -1.79 14.32 7.19
N VAL A 101 -1.06 14.55 6.11
CA VAL A 101 -0.78 13.57 5.05
C VAL A 101 0.69 13.18 5.14
N PHE A 102 1.00 11.92 4.93
CA PHE A 102 2.37 11.43 4.80
C PHE A 102 2.66 10.99 3.37
N SER A 103 3.91 11.10 2.93
CA SER A 103 4.37 10.48 1.68
C SER A 103 5.74 9.86 1.83
N ALA A 104 5.96 8.71 1.18
CA ALA A 104 7.27 8.07 1.05
C ALA A 104 7.72 8.10 -0.42
N ASN A 105 8.98 8.41 -0.67
CA ASN A 105 9.53 8.52 -2.02
C ASN A 105 10.62 7.48 -2.28
N TYR A 106 10.31 6.54 -3.17
CA TYR A 106 11.21 5.47 -3.57
C TYR A 106 12.51 6.01 -4.17
N HIS A 107 12.47 7.04 -5.01
CA HIS A 107 13.65 7.46 -5.78
C HIS A 107 14.59 8.37 -5.00
N THR A 108 14.07 9.16 -4.07
CA THR A 108 14.88 10.08 -3.24
C THR A 108 15.20 9.53 -1.86
N GLY A 109 14.50 8.48 -1.42
CA GLY A 109 14.67 7.93 -0.06
C GLY A 109 14.08 8.82 1.04
N ASP A 110 13.26 9.82 0.68
CA ASP A 110 12.69 10.75 1.64
C ASP A 110 11.29 10.35 2.11
N ILE A 111 10.95 10.79 3.32
CA ILE A 111 9.59 10.85 3.84
C ILE A 111 9.21 12.30 4.09
N LYS A 112 7.92 12.62 3.91
CA LYS A 112 7.38 13.97 4.11
C LYS A 112 6.09 13.92 4.90
N VAL A 113 5.86 14.99 5.66
CA VAL A 113 4.58 15.25 6.34
C VAL A 113 4.04 16.60 5.87
N TYR A 114 2.76 16.61 5.52
CA TYR A 114 2.02 17.79 5.09
C TYR A 114 0.88 18.03 6.06
N GLN A 115 0.71 19.28 6.49
CA GLN A 115 -0.45 19.69 7.27
C GLN A 115 -1.66 19.82 6.34
N ILE A 116 -2.81 19.27 6.76
CA ILE A 116 -4.10 19.49 6.12
C ILE A 116 -4.66 20.84 6.60
N LEU A 117 -5.04 21.69 5.64
CA LEU A 117 -5.66 22.99 5.85
C LEU A 117 -7.17 22.85 5.98
N GLU A 118 -7.85 23.90 6.47
CA GLU A 118 -9.31 23.91 6.66
C GLU A 118 -10.11 23.58 5.38
N ASN A 119 -9.59 23.96 4.21
CA ASN A 119 -10.21 23.65 2.92
C ASN A 119 -9.86 22.26 2.35
N GLY A 120 -9.18 21.41 3.15
CA GLY A 120 -8.68 20.09 2.73
C GLY A 120 -7.35 20.11 1.97
N GLY A 121 -6.84 21.30 1.60
CA GLY A 121 -5.56 21.45 0.93
C GLY A 121 -4.39 21.08 1.83
N ILE A 122 -3.18 21.02 1.27
CA ILE A 122 -1.98 20.60 2.02
C ILE A 122 -0.85 21.62 1.96
N VAL A 123 -0.04 21.68 3.02
CA VAL A 123 1.23 22.43 3.05
C VAL A 123 2.33 21.57 3.67
N LEU A 124 3.51 21.52 3.03
CA LEU A 124 4.65 20.77 3.54
C LEU A 124 5.11 21.33 4.90
N ARG A 125 5.38 20.43 5.85
CA ARG A 125 5.88 20.80 7.19
C ARG A 125 7.29 20.31 7.44
N ASP A 126 7.58 19.08 7.07
CA ASP A 126 8.89 18.47 7.30
C ASP A 126 9.24 17.44 6.23
N THR A 127 10.54 17.21 6.06
CA THR A 127 11.12 16.23 5.16
C THR A 127 12.32 15.59 5.85
N VAL A 128 12.33 14.26 5.91
CA VAL A 128 13.47 13.49 6.40
C VAL A 128 14.01 12.65 5.25
N GLU A 129 15.29 12.83 4.94
CA GLU A 129 16.00 12.01 3.97
C GLU A 129 16.66 10.84 4.70
N HIS A 130 16.38 9.61 4.25
CA HIS A 130 17.11 8.44 4.71
C HIS A 130 18.39 8.25 3.87
N THR A 131 19.40 7.65 4.50
CA THR A 131 20.67 7.32 3.84
C THR A 131 21.10 5.91 4.22
N GLY A 132 21.86 5.28 3.33
CA GLY A 132 22.32 3.90 3.47
C GLY A 132 22.20 3.11 2.17
N ASN A 133 22.51 1.83 2.25
CA ASN A 133 22.42 0.86 1.17
C ASN A 133 22.19 -0.54 1.76
N GLY A 134 22.00 -1.52 0.86
CA GLY A 134 21.87 -2.93 1.16
C GLY A 134 22.63 -3.78 0.14
N PRO A 135 22.67 -5.11 0.34
CA PRO A 135 23.49 -6.01 -0.48
C PRO A 135 22.92 -6.30 -1.88
N HIS A 136 21.64 -6.04 -2.13
CA HIS A 136 21.00 -6.33 -3.41
C HIS A 136 21.31 -5.23 -4.46
N PRO A 137 21.39 -5.53 -5.77
CA PRO A 137 21.64 -4.53 -6.82
C PRO A 137 20.68 -3.33 -6.80
N ASN A 138 19.43 -3.55 -6.40
CA ASN A 138 18.41 -2.50 -6.24
C ASN A 138 18.48 -1.76 -4.90
N GLN A 139 19.57 -1.89 -4.14
CA GLN A 139 19.77 -1.27 -2.83
C GLN A 139 21.04 -0.40 -2.80
N SER A 140 21.36 0.25 -3.91
CA SER A 140 22.51 1.15 -4.00
C SER A 140 22.37 2.44 -3.16
N SER A 141 21.14 2.78 -2.78
CA SER A 141 20.77 3.93 -1.93
C SER A 141 19.50 3.60 -1.13
N SER A 142 19.07 4.53 -0.28
CA SER A 142 17.75 4.45 0.37
C SER A 142 16.60 4.52 -0.64
N HIS A 143 15.53 3.78 -0.34
CA HIS A 143 14.29 3.71 -1.10
C HIS A 143 13.09 3.58 -0.13
N ALA A 144 12.67 4.69 0.49
CA ALA A 144 11.47 4.73 1.32
C ALA A 144 10.23 4.35 0.49
N HIS A 145 9.55 3.26 0.87
CA HIS A 145 8.44 2.71 0.06
C HIS A 145 7.08 2.77 0.78
N TYR A 146 7.06 2.89 2.10
CA TYR A 146 5.82 2.90 2.89
C TYR A 146 5.93 3.89 4.04
N ILE A 147 4.83 4.57 4.36
CA ILE A 147 4.68 5.39 5.54
C ILE A 147 3.22 5.38 6.00
N ASP A 148 2.95 4.97 7.23
CA ASP A 148 1.59 4.96 7.78
C ASP A 148 1.62 4.94 9.31
N LEU A 149 0.45 4.92 9.94
CA LEU A 149 0.31 4.87 11.39
C LEU A 149 0.42 3.44 11.94
N THR A 150 1.03 3.33 13.12
CA THR A 150 0.86 2.19 14.01
C THR A 150 -0.46 2.34 14.79
N PRO A 151 -1.01 1.27 15.41
CA PRO A 151 -2.27 1.36 16.17
C PRO A 151 -2.25 2.32 17.36
N ASP A 152 -1.07 2.60 17.91
CA ASP A 152 -0.83 3.55 18.99
C ASP A 152 -0.51 4.98 18.50
N GLY A 153 -0.52 5.19 17.19
CA GLY A 153 -0.38 6.51 16.57
C GLY A 153 1.06 6.94 16.33
N ASN A 154 2.06 6.07 16.52
CA ASN A 154 3.39 6.30 15.96
C ASN A 154 3.33 6.16 14.44
N ILE A 155 4.41 6.53 13.76
CA ILE A 155 4.54 6.46 12.31
C ILE A 155 5.57 5.39 11.97
N ILE A 156 5.20 4.46 11.10
CA ILE A 156 6.06 3.36 10.67
C ILE A 156 6.44 3.54 9.20
N VAL A 157 7.73 3.39 8.90
CA VAL A 157 8.29 3.59 7.56
C VAL A 157 9.11 2.38 7.15
N CYS A 158 8.86 1.86 5.95
CA CYS A 158 9.71 0.83 5.35
C CYS A 158 10.66 1.46 4.33
N ASP A 159 11.94 1.17 4.47
CA ASP A 159 12.96 1.56 3.52
C ASP A 159 13.55 0.32 2.85
N LEU A 160 13.15 0.12 1.60
CA LEU A 160 13.57 -1.01 0.78
C LEU A 160 15.09 -0.99 0.55
N GLY A 161 15.66 0.20 0.38
CA GLY A 161 17.05 0.40 0.00
C GLY A 161 18.05 0.13 1.12
N THR A 162 17.61 0.19 2.38
CA THR A 162 18.49 0.06 3.55
C THR A 162 18.19 -1.15 4.43
N ASP A 163 17.22 -2.00 4.05
CA ASP A 163 16.72 -3.12 4.86
C ASP A 163 16.29 -2.70 6.28
N LYS A 164 15.62 -1.55 6.38
CA LYS A 164 15.22 -0.98 7.68
C LYS A 164 13.73 -0.65 7.74
N ILE A 165 13.22 -0.76 8.96
CA ILE A 165 11.92 -0.24 9.37
C ILE A 165 12.18 0.82 10.44
N TYR A 166 11.64 2.01 10.24
CA TYR A 166 11.79 3.12 11.16
C TYR A 166 10.47 3.38 11.88
N LEU A 167 10.55 3.74 13.15
CA LEU A 167 9.44 4.30 13.90
C LEU A 167 9.72 5.76 14.23
N TYR A 168 8.73 6.61 14.00
CA TYR A 168 8.74 8.03 14.28
C TYR A 168 7.52 8.42 15.13
N ASP A 169 7.61 9.56 15.80
CA ASP A 169 6.47 10.34 16.27
C ASP A 169 6.47 11.70 15.53
N LEU A 170 5.41 12.49 15.72
CA LEU A 170 5.36 13.89 15.32
C LEU A 170 5.43 14.80 16.53
N THR A 171 6.29 15.80 16.47
CA THR A 171 6.30 16.91 17.41
C THR A 171 5.05 17.78 17.26
N ALA A 172 4.81 18.69 18.21
CA ALA A 172 3.72 19.65 18.13
C ALA A 172 3.79 20.57 16.89
N ASP A 173 5.00 20.78 16.35
CA ASP A 173 5.23 21.60 15.16
C ASP A 173 5.12 20.82 13.85
N LEU A 174 4.69 19.54 13.93
CA LEU A 174 4.56 18.60 12.82
C LEU A 174 5.90 18.27 12.15
N THR A 175 6.95 18.09 12.96
CA THR A 175 8.24 17.56 12.51
C THR A 175 8.43 16.12 12.98
N PHE A 176 9.12 15.31 12.19
CA PHE A 176 9.40 13.92 12.51
C PHE A 176 10.41 13.82 13.66
N LYS A 177 10.11 12.94 14.62
CA LYS A 177 11.01 12.56 15.71
C LYS A 177 11.25 11.07 15.66
N GLN A 178 12.44 10.64 15.26
CA GLN A 178 12.77 9.21 15.22
C GLN A 178 12.73 8.61 16.63
N LEU A 179 12.01 7.50 16.77
CA LEU A 179 11.89 6.73 18.01
C LEU A 179 12.86 5.54 18.00
N SER A 180 12.79 4.73 16.94
CA SER A 180 13.61 3.53 16.81
C SER A 180 13.83 3.16 15.34
N VAL A 181 14.76 2.23 15.12
CA VAL A 181 15.04 1.64 13.82
C VAL A 181 15.35 0.17 14.00
N THR A 182 14.76 -0.66 13.17
CA THR A 182 14.94 -2.12 13.17
C THR A 182 15.46 -2.56 11.81
N SER A 183 16.59 -3.26 11.79
CA SER A 183 17.07 -3.94 10.59
C SER A 183 16.31 -5.25 10.37
N VAL A 184 15.90 -5.49 9.13
CA VAL A 184 15.37 -6.79 8.70
C VAL A 184 16.46 -7.62 8.02
N THR A 185 16.12 -8.79 7.49
CA THR A 185 17.06 -9.66 6.76
C THR A 185 17.74 -8.86 5.64
N PRO A 186 19.08 -8.82 5.57
CA PRO A 186 19.79 -8.14 4.49
C PRO A 186 19.37 -8.66 3.11
N GLY A 187 19.10 -7.76 2.18
CA GLY A 187 18.63 -8.06 0.83
C GLY A 187 17.12 -8.38 0.75
N SER A 188 16.36 -8.19 1.83
CA SER A 188 14.91 -8.45 1.79
C SER A 188 14.12 -7.32 1.14
N GLY A 189 14.55 -6.08 1.32
CA GLY A 189 13.86 -4.90 0.81
C GLY A 189 12.44 -4.75 1.37
N PRO A 190 12.27 -4.33 2.65
CA PRO A 190 10.95 -4.19 3.25
C PRO A 190 10.14 -3.15 2.47
N ARG A 191 8.97 -3.56 1.97
CA ARG A 191 8.16 -2.77 1.05
C ARG A 191 6.94 -2.18 1.72
N HIS A 192 5.95 -3.02 2.06
CA HIS A 192 4.74 -2.64 2.79
C HIS A 192 4.66 -3.45 4.10
N ILE A 193 4.03 -2.89 5.11
CA ILE A 193 3.91 -3.48 6.45
C ILE A 193 2.51 -3.26 7.01
N LEU A 194 2.00 -4.21 7.79
CA LEU A 194 0.72 -4.07 8.48
C LEU A 194 0.80 -4.62 9.91
N CYS A 195 -0.09 -4.14 10.77
CA CYS A 195 -0.21 -4.58 12.16
C CYS A 195 -1.37 -5.58 12.29
N HIS A 196 -1.18 -6.61 13.11
CA HIS A 196 -2.25 -7.49 13.52
C HIS A 196 -3.25 -6.74 14.43
N PRO A 197 -4.58 -6.91 14.29
CA PRO A 197 -5.58 -6.12 15.03
C PRO A 197 -5.55 -6.33 16.55
N THR A 198 -5.20 -7.54 17.03
CA THR A 198 -5.20 -7.88 18.46
C THR A 198 -3.86 -8.36 19.02
N LEU A 199 -3.11 -9.17 18.28
CA LEU A 199 -1.78 -9.64 18.66
C LEU A 199 -0.71 -8.55 18.45
N PRO A 200 0.36 -8.53 19.25
CA PRO A 200 1.42 -7.52 19.16
C PRO A 200 2.43 -7.85 18.04
N PHE A 201 1.93 -8.07 16.82
CA PHE A 201 2.76 -8.43 15.67
C PHE A 201 2.55 -7.48 14.49
N PHE A 202 3.63 -7.23 13.78
CA PHE A 202 3.61 -6.69 12.43
C PHE A 202 4.09 -7.73 11.43
N TYR A 203 3.59 -7.61 10.20
CA TYR A 203 4.03 -8.42 9.06
C TYR A 203 4.49 -7.51 7.95
N VAL A 204 5.73 -7.69 7.51
CA VAL A 204 6.33 -6.91 6.42
C VAL A 204 6.60 -7.81 5.23
N ILE A 205 6.22 -7.36 4.03
CA ILE A 205 6.59 -8.04 2.79
C ILE A 205 7.96 -7.55 2.32
N GLY A 206 8.88 -8.47 2.09
CA GLY A 206 10.17 -8.24 1.45
C GLY A 206 10.02 -8.34 -0.06
N GLU A 207 10.24 -7.23 -0.76
CA GLU A 207 10.13 -7.14 -2.22
C GLU A 207 11.19 -8.00 -2.92
N LEU A 208 12.44 -7.89 -2.46
CA LEU A 208 13.61 -8.36 -3.20
C LEU A 208 13.90 -9.84 -2.96
N ASN A 209 13.53 -10.37 -1.79
CA ASN A 209 13.71 -11.79 -1.48
C ASN A 209 12.40 -12.59 -1.46
N ASN A 210 11.28 -12.00 -1.89
CA ASN A 210 9.95 -12.62 -1.90
C ASN A 210 9.59 -13.30 -0.58
N SER A 211 9.63 -12.55 0.52
CA SER A 211 9.34 -13.10 1.84
C SER A 211 8.31 -12.27 2.60
N VAL A 212 7.78 -12.87 3.67
CA VAL A 212 7.04 -12.16 4.71
C VAL A 212 7.77 -12.35 6.01
N THR A 213 8.09 -11.26 6.71
CA THR A 213 8.73 -11.29 8.02
C THR A 213 7.74 -10.91 9.10
N CYS A 214 7.60 -11.77 10.11
CA CYS A 214 6.87 -11.50 11.35
C CYS A 214 7.78 -10.75 12.34
N LEU A 215 7.25 -9.69 12.91
CA LEU A 215 7.94 -8.78 13.82
C LEU A 215 7.13 -8.65 15.11
N ALA A 216 7.72 -8.91 16.27
CA ALA A 216 7.09 -8.59 17.55
C ALA A 216 7.19 -7.09 17.81
N TYR A 217 6.09 -6.48 18.25
CA TYR A 217 6.00 -5.06 18.59
C TYR A 217 5.95 -4.84 20.09
N ASP A 218 6.94 -4.13 20.60
CA ASP A 218 6.88 -3.56 21.94
C ASP A 218 6.35 -2.12 21.84
N LYS A 219 5.09 -1.95 22.24
CA LYS A 219 4.41 -0.66 22.25
C LYS A 219 5.00 0.32 23.26
N GLU A 220 5.50 -0.14 24.40
CA GLU A 220 6.03 0.75 25.43
C GLU A 220 7.37 1.36 25.01
N GLN A 221 8.19 0.56 24.33
CA GLN A 221 9.49 1.00 23.81
C GLN A 221 9.42 1.55 22.38
N ALA A 222 8.28 1.40 21.70
CA ALA A 222 8.12 1.65 20.27
C ALA A 222 9.24 0.97 19.45
N THR A 223 9.41 -0.35 19.63
CA THR A 223 10.44 -1.14 18.94
C THR A 223 9.87 -2.39 18.28
N LEU A 224 10.51 -2.81 17.19
CA LEU A 224 10.21 -4.05 16.48
C LEU A 224 11.36 -5.03 16.64
N THR A 225 11.04 -6.30 16.90
CA THR A 225 12.00 -7.40 16.95
C THR A 225 11.66 -8.44 15.90
N VAL A 226 12.62 -8.78 15.03
CA VAL A 226 12.46 -9.83 14.03
C VAL A 226 12.23 -11.19 14.71
N LYS A 227 11.17 -11.88 14.31
CA LYS A 227 10.81 -13.21 14.84
C LYS A 227 11.15 -14.29 13.84
N GLU A 228 10.41 -14.35 12.74
CA GLU A 228 10.51 -15.40 11.74
C GLU A 228 10.23 -14.83 10.36
N GLN A 229 10.83 -15.44 9.33
CA GLN A 229 10.63 -15.07 7.94
C GLN A 229 10.13 -16.29 7.17
N TYR A 230 9.11 -16.07 6.34
CA TYR A 230 8.44 -17.08 5.55
C TYR A 230 8.65 -16.78 4.08
N ALA A 231 9.00 -17.80 3.30
CA ALA A 231 9.05 -17.65 1.85
C ALA A 231 7.63 -17.37 1.33
N ASN A 232 7.47 -16.25 0.62
CA ASN A 232 6.21 -15.93 -0.05
C ASN A 232 5.98 -16.83 -1.26
N LEU A 233 7.07 -17.29 -1.87
CA LEU A 233 7.13 -18.22 -2.99
C LEU A 233 8.33 -19.15 -2.79
N SER A 234 8.12 -20.46 -2.80
CA SER A 234 9.15 -21.46 -2.46
C SER A 234 10.23 -21.63 -3.54
N ASP A 235 9.85 -21.39 -4.80
CA ASP A 235 10.72 -21.48 -5.98
C ASP A 235 10.54 -20.20 -6.81
N ALA A 236 10.95 -19.07 -6.24
CA ALA A 236 10.78 -17.77 -6.89
C ALA A 236 11.62 -17.73 -8.17
N ALA A 237 10.96 -17.43 -9.30
CA ALA A 237 11.66 -17.04 -10.53
C ALA A 237 12.57 -15.84 -10.24
N GLU A 238 13.64 -15.68 -11.01
CA GLU A 238 14.63 -14.61 -10.78
C GLU A 238 14.02 -13.19 -10.80
N ASP A 239 12.89 -13.01 -11.48
CA ASP A 239 12.16 -11.75 -11.61
C ASP A 239 10.98 -11.59 -10.64
N ALA A 240 10.71 -12.61 -9.80
CA ALA A 240 9.64 -12.54 -8.83
C ALA A 240 9.92 -11.44 -7.81
N SER A 241 8.90 -10.65 -7.46
CA SER A 241 9.05 -9.61 -6.43
C SER A 241 7.78 -9.41 -5.61
N GLY A 242 7.94 -9.27 -4.29
CA GLY A 242 6.84 -9.00 -3.37
C GLY A 242 6.12 -7.69 -3.71
N GLY A 243 4.79 -7.72 -3.75
CA GLY A 243 3.93 -6.57 -4.04
C GLY A 243 3.24 -6.05 -2.79
N ALA A 244 1.92 -6.19 -2.73
CA ALA A 244 1.11 -5.75 -1.60
C ALA A 244 0.98 -6.85 -0.54
N ILE A 245 0.62 -6.44 0.67
CA ILE A 245 0.28 -7.30 1.81
C ILE A 245 -1.00 -6.76 2.46
N ARG A 246 -1.97 -7.64 2.73
CA ARG A 246 -3.25 -7.31 3.37
C ARG A 246 -3.63 -8.38 4.38
N MET A 247 -4.41 -8.03 5.38
CA MET A 247 -4.87 -8.95 6.42
C MET A 247 -6.39 -8.84 6.54
N SER A 248 -7.06 -9.95 6.83
CA SER A 248 -8.47 -9.90 7.23
C SER A 248 -8.65 -9.16 8.54
N GLN A 249 -9.76 -8.43 8.69
CA GLN A 249 -10.12 -7.65 9.87
C GLN A 249 -10.15 -8.48 11.16
N ASP A 250 -10.46 -9.77 11.07
CA ASP A 250 -10.43 -10.68 12.21
C ASP A 250 -9.02 -11.17 12.59
N GLY A 251 -7.98 -10.76 11.85
CA GLY A 251 -6.59 -11.10 12.07
C GLY A 251 -6.19 -12.54 11.71
N LYS A 252 -7.09 -13.36 11.16
CA LYS A 252 -6.80 -14.79 10.96
C LYS A 252 -6.04 -15.11 9.68
N PHE A 253 -6.10 -14.25 8.67
CA PHE A 253 -5.54 -14.56 7.35
C PHE A 253 -4.76 -13.38 6.79
N LEU A 254 -3.61 -13.71 6.19
CA LEU A 254 -2.69 -12.79 5.54
C LEU A 254 -2.63 -13.11 4.05
N TYR A 255 -2.64 -12.07 3.24
CA TYR A 255 -2.62 -12.14 1.79
C TYR A 255 -1.43 -11.35 1.29
N THR A 256 -0.76 -11.86 0.27
CA THR A 256 0.34 -11.15 -0.41
C THR A 256 0.22 -11.33 -1.91
N SER A 257 0.72 -10.35 -2.66
CA SER A 257 0.92 -10.50 -4.10
C SER A 257 2.39 -10.67 -4.43
N THR A 258 2.68 -11.45 -5.47
CA THR A 258 4.02 -11.59 -6.05
C THR A 258 3.93 -11.26 -7.53
N ARG A 259 4.68 -10.23 -7.95
CA ARG A 259 4.85 -9.83 -9.36
C ARG A 259 5.85 -10.76 -10.04
N GLY A 260 5.79 -10.87 -11.37
CA GLY A 260 6.63 -11.78 -12.16
C GLY A 260 6.13 -13.22 -12.12
N ALA A 261 5.87 -13.74 -10.92
CA ALA A 261 5.13 -15.00 -10.74
C ALA A 261 3.61 -14.84 -10.85
N ASP A 262 3.11 -13.61 -10.70
CA ASP A 262 1.71 -13.21 -10.85
C ASP A 262 0.71 -14.03 -10.03
N VAL A 263 1.02 -14.20 -8.73
CA VAL A 263 0.22 -14.99 -7.78
C VAL A 263 -0.24 -14.17 -6.58
N ILE A 264 -1.35 -14.61 -6.00
CA ILE A 264 -1.73 -14.30 -4.61
C ILE A 264 -1.34 -15.49 -3.73
N THR A 265 -0.67 -15.21 -2.61
CA THR A 265 -0.36 -16.20 -1.57
C THR A 265 -1.19 -15.90 -0.33
N VAL A 266 -1.76 -16.95 0.28
CA VAL A 266 -2.61 -16.86 1.46
C VAL A 266 -2.01 -17.68 2.59
N PHE A 267 -1.86 -17.03 3.75
CA PHE A 267 -1.42 -17.65 5.00
C PHE A 267 -2.54 -17.58 6.04
N SER A 268 -2.63 -18.60 6.90
CA SER A 268 -3.29 -18.48 8.19
C SER A 268 -2.30 -17.98 9.23
N ILE A 269 -2.77 -17.12 10.13
CA ILE A 269 -1.99 -16.59 11.24
C ILE A 269 -2.27 -17.42 12.49
N GLN A 270 -1.22 -17.96 13.10
CA GLN A 270 -1.31 -18.73 14.33
C GLN A 270 -1.33 -17.82 15.56
N PRO A 271 -1.80 -18.30 16.73
CA PRO A 271 -1.88 -17.48 17.95
C PRO A 271 -0.54 -16.89 18.43
N ASP A 272 0.59 -17.52 18.09
CA ASP A 272 1.94 -17.06 18.39
C ASP A 272 2.51 -16.10 17.33
N GLY A 273 1.68 -15.70 16.35
CA GLY A 273 2.03 -14.82 15.25
C GLY A 273 2.70 -15.54 14.07
N THR A 274 2.92 -16.85 14.14
CA THR A 274 3.54 -17.58 13.03
C THR A 274 2.59 -17.75 11.84
N LEU A 275 3.16 -17.94 10.65
CA LEU A 275 2.38 -18.08 9.42
C LEU A 275 2.37 -19.51 8.92
N SER A 276 1.22 -19.98 8.45
CA SER A 276 1.08 -21.26 7.76
C SER A 276 0.49 -21.04 6.38
N LEU A 277 1.18 -21.49 5.33
CA LEU A 277 0.70 -21.39 3.95
C LEU A 277 -0.57 -22.24 3.77
N ILE A 278 -1.65 -21.63 3.29
CA ILE A 278 -2.93 -22.33 3.08
C ILE A 278 -3.40 -22.33 1.62
N GLN A 279 -2.92 -21.40 0.80
CA GLN A 279 -3.22 -21.35 -0.63
C GLN A 279 -2.18 -20.51 -1.38
N ARG A 280 -1.94 -20.88 -2.63
CA ARG A 280 -1.35 -20.01 -3.65
C ARG A 280 -2.11 -20.21 -4.94
N LEU A 281 -2.45 -19.13 -5.62
CA LEU A 281 -3.22 -19.15 -6.85
C LEU A 281 -2.79 -18.03 -7.78
N SER A 282 -3.00 -18.24 -9.07
CA SER A 282 -2.87 -17.22 -10.11
C SER A 282 -3.70 -15.98 -9.75
N SER A 283 -3.17 -14.81 -10.06
CA SER A 283 -3.88 -13.53 -9.96
C SER A 283 -4.72 -13.23 -11.22
N GLU A 284 -4.61 -14.05 -12.27
CA GLU A 284 -5.31 -13.92 -13.56
C GLU A 284 -4.97 -12.61 -14.31
N GLY A 285 -3.75 -12.12 -14.13
CA GLY A 285 -3.20 -10.97 -14.84
C GLY A 285 -1.68 -10.89 -14.65
N LYS A 286 -1.07 -9.76 -15.03
CA LYS A 286 0.37 -9.53 -14.97
C LYS A 286 0.74 -8.38 -14.06
N THR A 287 1.73 -8.60 -13.19
CA THR A 287 2.22 -7.63 -12.23
C THR A 287 1.09 -7.17 -11.28
N PRO A 288 0.57 -8.07 -10.41
CA PRO A 288 -0.42 -7.74 -9.38
C PRO A 288 0.20 -6.83 -8.31
N ARG A 289 0.32 -5.54 -8.65
CA ARG A 289 1.08 -4.56 -7.86
C ARG A 289 0.38 -4.18 -6.57
N ASP A 290 -0.95 -4.14 -6.61
CA ASP A 290 -1.78 -3.92 -5.44
C ASP A 290 -3.09 -4.71 -5.54
N PHE A 291 -3.64 -5.01 -4.36
CA PHE A 291 -4.95 -5.61 -4.21
C PHE A 291 -5.51 -5.18 -2.85
N ASN A 292 -6.82 -5.34 -2.67
CA ASN A 292 -7.44 -5.07 -1.39
C ASN A 292 -8.60 -6.01 -1.09
N LEU A 293 -8.87 -6.18 0.19
CA LEU A 293 -10.11 -6.80 0.67
C LEU A 293 -11.22 -5.75 0.64
N THR A 294 -12.43 -6.19 0.33
CA THR A 294 -13.64 -5.36 0.45
C THR A 294 -13.96 -5.02 1.90
N HIS A 295 -14.87 -4.07 2.14
CA HIS A 295 -15.20 -3.61 3.49
C HIS A 295 -15.67 -4.74 4.44
N GLU A 296 -16.32 -5.79 3.92
CA GLU A 296 -16.76 -6.93 4.73
C GLU A 296 -15.82 -8.16 4.67
N ASP A 297 -14.63 -8.03 4.07
CA ASP A 297 -13.68 -9.13 3.79
C ASP A 297 -14.31 -10.32 3.04
N LEU A 298 -15.37 -10.09 2.27
CA LEU A 298 -16.04 -11.14 1.48
C LEU A 298 -15.40 -11.32 0.10
N PHE A 299 -14.74 -10.29 -0.42
CA PHE A 299 -14.04 -10.36 -1.70
C PHE A 299 -12.65 -9.75 -1.61
N LEU A 300 -11.83 -10.12 -2.58
CA LEU A 300 -10.50 -9.57 -2.82
C LEU A 300 -10.43 -9.15 -4.29
N LEU A 301 -10.09 -7.88 -4.53
CA LEU A 301 -9.93 -7.33 -5.86
C LEU A 301 -8.45 -7.03 -6.13
N VAL A 302 -7.91 -7.59 -7.21
CA VAL A 302 -6.52 -7.41 -7.63
C VAL A 302 -6.47 -6.48 -8.84
N GLY A 303 -5.54 -5.53 -8.83
CA GLY A 303 -5.21 -4.71 -9.99
C GLY A 303 -3.88 -5.12 -10.63
N HIS A 304 -3.87 -5.24 -11.96
CA HIS A 304 -2.70 -5.67 -12.72
C HIS A 304 -2.14 -4.55 -13.56
N GLN A 305 -0.86 -4.25 -13.33
CA GLN A 305 -0.19 -3.10 -13.95
C GLN A 305 0.01 -3.30 -15.46
N ASP A 306 0.43 -4.51 -15.87
CA ASP A 306 0.98 -4.73 -17.22
C ASP A 306 -0.01 -5.43 -18.16
N SER A 307 -1.09 -6.01 -17.62
CA SER A 307 -2.18 -6.64 -18.41
C SER A 307 -3.47 -5.82 -18.44
N ASP A 308 -3.51 -4.64 -17.80
CA ASP A 308 -4.63 -3.70 -17.85
C ASP A 308 -5.99 -4.30 -17.42
N ASN A 309 -5.98 -5.19 -16.43
CA ASN A 309 -7.19 -5.85 -15.95
C ASN A 309 -7.27 -5.93 -14.41
N LEU A 310 -8.50 -6.07 -13.90
CA LEU A 310 -8.80 -6.46 -12.53
C LEU A 310 -9.25 -7.92 -12.47
N THR A 311 -9.02 -8.55 -11.32
CA THR A 311 -9.54 -9.88 -11.01
C THR A 311 -10.24 -9.87 -9.65
N LEU A 312 -11.46 -10.39 -9.62
CA LEU A 312 -12.27 -10.52 -8.41
C LEU A 312 -12.24 -11.97 -7.91
N PHE A 313 -11.90 -12.13 -6.62
CA PHE A 313 -12.03 -13.38 -5.90
C PHE A 313 -13.04 -13.25 -4.75
N GLU A 314 -13.82 -14.29 -4.51
CA GLU A 314 -14.58 -14.45 -3.27
C GLU A 314 -13.68 -15.09 -2.21
N ARG A 315 -13.72 -14.52 -1.00
CA ARG A 315 -13.01 -15.02 0.17
C ARG A 315 -13.95 -15.85 1.04
N ASN A 316 -13.55 -17.07 1.33
CA ASN A 316 -14.19 -17.87 2.37
C ASN A 316 -13.70 -17.39 3.75
N SER A 317 -14.58 -16.82 4.57
CA SER A 317 -14.17 -16.18 5.84
C SER A 317 -13.70 -17.16 6.93
N GLN A 318 -14.06 -18.44 6.83
CA GLN A 318 -13.68 -19.47 7.79
C GLN A 318 -12.30 -20.07 7.46
N THR A 319 -11.97 -20.19 6.18
CA THR A 319 -10.74 -20.85 5.72
C THR A 319 -9.72 -19.88 5.15
N GLY A 320 -10.10 -18.62 4.88
CA GLY A 320 -9.28 -17.61 4.24
C GLY A 320 -9.07 -17.80 2.73
N LYS A 321 -9.48 -18.95 2.18
CA LYS A 321 -9.23 -19.31 0.78
C LYS A 321 -10.02 -18.44 -0.19
N LEU A 322 -9.42 -18.20 -1.35
CA LEU A 322 -9.94 -17.42 -2.46
C LEU A 322 -10.47 -18.34 -3.56
N THR A 323 -11.62 -17.98 -4.12
CA THR A 323 -12.22 -18.63 -5.30
C THR A 323 -12.48 -17.57 -6.36
N LEU A 324 -12.08 -17.84 -7.60
CA LEU A 324 -12.23 -16.89 -8.70
C LEU A 324 -13.72 -16.60 -8.98
N CYS A 325 -14.08 -15.32 -9.11
CA CYS A 325 -15.42 -14.88 -9.51
C CYS A 325 -15.43 -14.29 -10.92
N GLN A 326 -14.47 -13.42 -11.22
CA GLN A 326 -14.43 -12.67 -12.48
C GLN A 326 -12.99 -12.28 -12.83
N THR A 327 -12.64 -12.39 -14.11
CA THR A 327 -11.35 -11.96 -14.69
C THR A 327 -11.59 -10.91 -15.77
N ASP A 328 -10.50 -10.37 -16.31
CA ASP A 328 -10.48 -9.57 -17.54
C ASP A 328 -11.39 -8.34 -17.49
N ILE A 329 -11.56 -7.79 -16.28
CA ILE A 329 -12.26 -6.52 -16.07
C ILE A 329 -11.29 -5.42 -16.49
N GLU A 330 -11.55 -4.74 -17.60
CA GLU A 330 -10.65 -3.69 -18.11
C GLU A 330 -10.41 -2.59 -17.07
N ALA A 331 -9.14 -2.36 -16.72
CA ALA A 331 -8.69 -1.29 -15.86
C ALA A 331 -7.25 -0.90 -16.22
N PRO A 332 -7.04 0.24 -16.89
CA PRO A 332 -5.75 0.56 -17.49
C PRO A 332 -4.69 0.86 -16.42
N GLU A 333 -3.56 0.19 -16.52
CA GLU A 333 -2.34 0.43 -15.72
C GLU A 333 -2.58 0.51 -14.21
N CYS A 334 -3.53 -0.28 -13.67
CA CYS A 334 -3.93 -0.23 -12.27
C CYS A 334 -2.79 -0.69 -11.34
N VAL A 335 -2.47 0.14 -10.34
CA VAL A 335 -1.39 -0.12 -9.37
C VAL A 335 -1.77 0.19 -7.92
N CYS A 336 -2.99 0.69 -7.67
CA CYS A 336 -3.54 0.93 -6.34
C CYS A 336 -5.03 0.58 -6.33
N VAL A 337 -5.46 -0.23 -5.36
CA VAL A 337 -6.86 -0.61 -5.16
C VAL A 337 -7.31 -0.09 -3.80
N LEU A 338 -8.14 0.95 -3.80
CA LEU A 338 -8.62 1.62 -2.59
C LEU A 338 -10.15 1.46 -2.46
N PRO A 339 -10.64 0.52 -1.62
CA PRO A 339 -12.04 0.49 -1.22
C PRO A 339 -12.45 1.83 -0.60
N SER A 340 -13.61 2.36 -0.98
CA SER A 340 -14.09 3.69 -0.53
C SER A 340 -15.13 3.63 0.57
#